data_AF-A0A9E4ZPZ4-F1
#
_entry.id   AF-A0A9E4ZPZ4-F1
#
_cell.length_a   1.000
_cell.length_b   1.000
_cell.length_c   1.000
_cell.angle_alpha   90.00
_cell.angle_beta   90.00
_cell.angle_gamma   90.00
#
_symmetry.space_group_name_H-M   'P 1'
#
loop_
_entity.id
_entity.type
_entity.pdbx_description
1 polymer ?
#
loop_
_entity_poly.entity_id
_entity_poly.type
_entity_poly.pdbx_seq_one_letter_code
_entity_poly.pdbx_strand_id
1 'polypeptide(L)'
;DYSPAYTEEFLVTINYPNGSVSQWYTKGSEIYLKANVNFFQTAKWVGTYNETNGGSILVNEPISEDEVLGVNYIPIIGIISIIIAVGIIVFLMKK
;
A
#
# COMPACT_ATOMS: atom_id res chain seq x y z
N ASP A 1 40.56 -19.45 18.66
CA ASP A 1 39.69 -19.46 17.48
C ASP A 1 38.87 -18.19 17.42
N TYR A 2 39.13 -17.34 16.42
CA TYR A 2 38.30 -16.17 16.13
C TYR A 2 37.35 -16.56 15.00
N SER A 3 36.06 -16.70 15.31
CA SER A 3 35.01 -16.71 14.28
C SER A 3 34.49 -15.29 14.18
N PRO A 4 34.58 -14.63 13.01
CA PRO A 4 33.87 -13.37 12.79
C PRO A 4 32.38 -13.58 13.08
N ALA A 5 31.74 -12.62 13.73
CA ALA A 5 30.29 -12.60 13.83
C ALA A 5 29.72 -12.19 12.47
N TYR A 6 28.97 -13.08 11.83
CA TYR A 6 28.25 -12.77 10.60
C TYR A 6 26.79 -12.51 10.94
N THR A 7 26.20 -11.51 10.30
CA THR A 7 24.76 -11.23 10.39
C THR A 7 24.10 -11.74 9.12
N GLU A 8 23.09 -12.59 9.25
CA GLU A 8 22.30 -13.07 8.12
C GLU A 8 21.38 -11.94 7.64
N GLU A 9 21.41 -11.67 6.33
CA GLU A 9 20.61 -10.61 5.68
C GLU A 9 19.88 -11.18 4.47
N PHE A 10 18.71 -10.61 4.19
CA PHE A 10 17.92 -10.94 3.01
C PHE A 10 17.69 -9.70 2.17
N LEU A 11 17.73 -9.88 0.84
CA LEU A 11 17.40 -8.84 -0.11
C LEU A 11 15.88 -8.66 -0.14
N VAL A 12 15.43 -7.44 0.12
CA VAL A 12 14.04 -7.03 -0.02
C VAL A 12 13.94 -6.12 -1.22
N THR A 13 12.99 -6.41 -2.11
CA THR A 13 12.66 -5.57 -3.26
C THR A 13 11.20 -5.14 -3.19
N ILE A 14 10.96 -3.84 -3.24
CA ILE A 14 9.63 -3.25 -3.32
C ILE A 14 9.47 -2.63 -4.70
N ASN A 15 8.51 -3.12 -5.48
CA ASN A 15 8.20 -2.64 -6.81
C ASN A 15 7.00 -1.69 -6.75
N TYR A 16 7.26 -0.42 -6.96
CA TYR A 16 6.24 0.62 -7.11
C TYR A 16 5.88 0.78 -8.60
N PRO A 17 4.74 1.40 -8.95
CA PRO A 17 4.34 1.60 -10.34
C PRO A 17 5.34 2.45 -11.15
N ASN A 18 6.15 3.27 -10.47
CA ASN A 18 7.12 4.19 -11.07
C ASN A 18 8.58 3.72 -10.93
N GLY A 19 8.84 2.55 -10.35
CA GLY A 19 10.19 2.02 -10.16
C GLY A 19 10.30 1.06 -8.98
N SER A 20 11.46 0.44 -8.83
CA SER A 20 11.73 -0.52 -7.77
C SER A 20 12.81 -0.03 -6.83
N VAL A 21 12.71 -0.36 -5.54
CA VAL A 21 13.75 -0.13 -4.53
C VAL A 21 14.15 -1.48 -3.96
N SER A 22 15.45 -1.76 -3.92
CA SER A 22 16.00 -2.97 -3.32
C SER A 22 17.01 -2.63 -2.24
N GLN A 23 16.92 -3.28 -1.09
CA GLN A 23 17.81 -3.08 0.05
C GLN A 23 17.97 -4.39 0.85
N TRP A 24 19.14 -4.56 1.45
CA TRP A 24 19.41 -5.67 2.36
C TRP A 24 18.93 -5.35 3.77
N TYR A 25 18.28 -6.32 4.40
CA TYR A 25 17.75 -6.22 5.76
C TYR A 25 18.20 -7.40 6.59
N THR A 26 18.56 -7.15 7.85
CA THR A 26 18.90 -8.20 8.81
C THR A 26 17.72 -9.13 9.03
N LYS A 27 17.99 -10.44 9.10
CA LYS A 27 17.00 -11.45 9.45
C LYS A 27 16.29 -11.13 10.76
N GLY A 28 14.97 -11.29 10.78
CA GLY A 28 14.11 -10.99 11.92
C GLY A 28 13.80 -9.50 12.10
N SER A 29 14.28 -8.62 11.22
CA SER A 29 13.82 -7.22 11.21
C SER A 29 12.42 -7.11 10.62
N GLU A 30 11.69 -6.07 11.03
CA GLU A 30 10.39 -5.73 10.44
C GLU A 30 10.51 -4.53 9.50
N ILE A 31 9.80 -4.60 8.38
CA ILE A 31 9.65 -3.46 7.46
C ILE A 31 8.17 -3.12 7.30
N TYR A 32 7.87 -1.84 7.12
CA TYR A 32 6.52 -1.35 6.91
C TYR A 32 6.29 -1.06 5.43
N LEU A 33 5.26 -1.68 4.86
CA LEU A 33 4.89 -1.48 3.47
C LEU A 33 3.86 -0.36 3.37
N LYS A 34 4.33 0.83 2.99
CA LYS A 34 3.48 2.03 2.91
C LYS A 34 3.55 2.70 1.54
N ALA A 35 2.43 2.69 0.84
CA ALA A 35 2.16 3.41 -0.38
C ALA A 35 1.46 4.73 -0.07
N ASN A 36 1.87 5.80 -0.76
CA ASN A 36 1.23 7.10 -0.68
C ASN A 36 0.21 7.25 -1.82
N VAL A 37 -1.06 6.98 -1.52
CA VAL A 37 -2.15 7.01 -2.50
C VAL A 37 -3.15 8.12 -2.19
N ASN A 38 -3.79 8.65 -3.23
CA ASN A 38 -4.83 9.66 -3.07
C ASN A 38 -6.12 9.06 -2.47
N PHE A 39 -7.02 9.92 -1.98
CA PHE A 39 -8.24 9.48 -1.29
C PHE A 39 -9.19 8.61 -2.15
N PHE A 40 -9.16 8.74 -3.47
CA PHE A 40 -9.94 7.94 -4.43
C PHE A 40 -9.25 6.62 -4.84
N GLN A 41 -8.09 6.32 -4.24
CA GLN A 41 -7.31 5.12 -4.53
C GLN A 41 -7.17 4.25 -3.28
N THR A 42 -6.93 2.97 -3.51
CA THR A 42 -6.43 2.04 -2.51
C THR A 42 -5.11 1.46 -2.99
N ALA A 43 -4.31 0.93 -2.06
CA ALA A 43 -3.13 0.14 -2.38
C ALA A 43 -3.16 -1.16 -1.58
N LYS A 44 -2.56 -2.19 -2.16
CA LYS A 44 -2.18 -3.43 -1.50
C LYS A 44 -0.83 -3.87 -2.03
N TRP A 45 -0.17 -4.73 -1.29
CA TRP A 45 1.10 -5.34 -1.64
C TRP A 45 0.81 -6.78 -2.06
N VAL A 46 1.39 -7.20 -3.19
CA VAL A 46 1.22 -8.54 -3.74
C VAL A 46 2.58 -9.12 -4.04
N GLY A 47 2.84 -10.34 -3.58
CA GLY A 47 4.16 -10.94 -3.68
C GLY A 47 4.36 -12.05 -2.65
N THR A 48 5.47 -11.97 -1.92
CA THR A 48 5.86 -12.95 -0.90
C THR A 48 4.80 -13.11 0.20
N TYR A 49 4.32 -12.01 0.78
CA TYR A 49 3.42 -12.00 1.94
C TYR A 49 2.00 -11.52 1.62
N ASN A 50 1.79 -10.73 0.57
CA ASN A 50 0.48 -10.19 0.16
C ASN A 50 -0.22 -9.37 1.27
N GLU A 51 0.29 -8.18 1.53
CA GLU A 51 -0.15 -7.35 2.65
C GLU A 51 -1.09 -6.19 2.27
N THR A 52 -1.79 -5.70 3.28
CA THR A 52 -2.54 -4.43 3.15
C THR A 52 -1.61 -3.23 3.23
N ASN A 53 -2.00 -2.11 2.62
CA ASN A 53 -1.21 -0.88 2.73
C ASN A 53 -1.13 -0.41 4.19
N GLY A 54 0.09 -0.22 4.70
CA GLY A 54 0.38 0.11 6.10
C GLY A 54 0.74 -1.10 6.97
N GLY A 55 0.69 -2.32 6.44
CA GLY A 55 1.11 -3.53 7.13
C GLY A 55 2.62 -3.62 7.35
N SER A 56 3.03 -4.45 8.31
CA SER A 56 4.43 -4.81 8.53
C SER A 56 4.69 -6.25 8.11
N ILE A 57 5.89 -6.52 7.60
CA ILE A 57 6.36 -7.87 7.28
C ILE A 57 7.68 -8.16 7.98
N LEU A 58 7.88 -9.42 8.35
CA LEU A 58 9.08 -9.92 9.01
C LEU A 58 10.06 -10.46 7.97
N VAL A 59 11.31 -10.00 8.01
CA VAL A 59 12.35 -10.39 7.05
C VAL A 59 12.99 -11.70 7.47
N ASN A 60 12.48 -12.83 6.97
CA ASN A 60 13.05 -14.17 7.24
C ASN A 60 13.52 -14.90 5.98
N GLU A 61 13.34 -14.29 4.82
CA GLU A 61 13.69 -14.80 3.51
C GLU A 61 13.81 -13.61 2.52
N PRO A 62 14.33 -13.81 1.30
CA PRO A 62 14.27 -12.80 0.26
C PRO A 62 12.81 -12.41 -0.04
N ILE A 63 12.54 -11.11 -0.11
CA ILE A 63 11.19 -10.57 -0.29
C ILE A 63 11.08 -9.82 -1.60
N SER A 64 9.98 -10.03 -2.30
CA SER A 64 9.54 -9.20 -3.42
C SER A 64 8.07 -8.86 -3.25
N GLU A 65 7.74 -7.57 -3.20
CA GLU A 65 6.37 -7.08 -3.10
C GLU A 65 6.08 -6.04 -4.18
N ASP A 66 4.96 -6.21 -4.87
CA ASP A 66 4.45 -5.30 -5.89
C ASP A 66 3.32 -4.43 -5.31
N GLU A 67 3.42 -3.12 -5.48
CA GLU A 67 2.31 -2.21 -5.19
C GLU A 67 1.21 -2.37 -6.25
N VAL A 68 0.04 -2.82 -5.82
CA VAL A 68 -1.14 -2.92 -6.66
C VAL A 68 -2.15 -1.86 -6.26
N LEU A 69 -2.36 -0.91 -7.17
CA LEU A 69 -3.34 0.16 -7.00
C LEU A 69 -4.77 -0.32 -7.27
N GLY A 70 -5.71 0.22 -6.50
CA GLY A 70 -7.14 0.01 -6.67
C GLY A 70 -7.93 1.32 -6.56
N VAL A 71 -9.24 1.23 -6.75
CA VAL A 71 -10.16 2.37 -6.64
C VAL A 71 -10.85 2.34 -5.28
N ASN A 72 -10.84 3.47 -4.57
CA ASN A 72 -11.65 3.64 -3.36
C ASN A 72 -13.02 4.19 -3.73
N TYR A 73 -14.03 3.33 -3.77
CA TYR A 73 -15.39 3.71 -4.15
C TYR A 73 -16.15 4.49 -3.08
N ILE A 74 -15.77 4.40 -1.80
CA ILE A 74 -16.48 5.07 -0.69
C ILE A 74 -16.56 6.59 -0.91
N PRO A 75 -15.45 7.33 -1.11
CA PRO A 75 -15.54 8.78 -1.34
C PRO A 75 -16.22 9.12 -2.67
N ILE A 76 -16.08 8.28 -3.71
CA ILE A 76 -16.71 8.51 -5.03
C ILE A 76 -18.23 8.47 -4.90
N ILE A 77 -18.76 7.42 -4.27
CA ILE A 77 -20.21 7.27 -4.02
C ILE A 77 -20.71 8.39 -3.11
N GLY A 78 -19.92 8.77 -2.10
CA GLY A 78 -20.22 9.91 -1.23
C GLY A 78 -20.41 11.21 -2.01
N ILE A 79 -19.49 11.55 -2.91
CA ILE A 79 -19.58 12.76 -3.73
C ILE A 79 -20.80 12.71 -4.67
N ILE A 80 -21.04 11.58 -5.34
CA ILE A 80 -22.18 11.41 -6.25
C ILE A 80 -23.51 11.58 -5.50
N SER A 81 -23.64 10.98 -4.31
CA SER A 81 -24.87 11.10 -3.51
C SER A 81 -25.14 12.53 -3.06
N ILE A 82 -24.10 13.30 -2.71
CA ILE A 82 -24.22 14.73 -2.38
C ILE A 82 -24.70 15.53 -3.59
N ILE A 83 -24.14 15.32 -4.78
CA ILE A 83 -24.52 16.03 -6.01
C ILE A 83 -26.00 15.77 -6.33
N ILE A 84 -26.46 14.52 -6.23
CA ILE A 84 -27.85 14.15 -6.45
C ILE A 84 -28.77 14.85 -5.45
N ALA A 85 -28.42 14.83 -4.15
CA ALA A 85 -29.21 15.48 -3.11
C ALA A 85 -29.35 16.99 -3.36
N VAL A 86 -28.25 17.68 -3.70
CA VAL A 86 -28.27 19.10 -4.03
C VAL A 86 -29.13 19.38 -5.27
N GLY A 87 -29.02 18.56 -6.31
CA GLY A 87 -29.84 18.68 -7.52
C GLY A 87 -31.34 18.57 -7.22
N ILE A 88 -31.74 17.61 -6.36
CA ILE A 88 -33.13 17.44 -5.92
C ILE A 88 -33.59 18.68 -5.15
N ILE A 89 -32.79 19.18 -4.21
CA ILE A 89 -33.12 20.38 -3.43
C ILE A 89 -33.35 21.58 -4.36
N VAL A 90 -32.43 21.83 -5.30
CA VAL A 90 -32.55 22.95 -6.26
C VAL A 90 -33.78 22.79 -7.14
N PHE A 91 -34.09 21.57 -7.60
CA PHE A 91 -35.28 21.29 -8.40
C PHE A 91 -36.57 21.58 -7.61
N LEU A 92 -36.65 21.12 -6.35
CA LEU A 92 -37.79 21.38 -5.48
C LEU A 92 -37.97 22.87 -5.15
N MET A 93 -36.88 23.63 -5.03
CA MET A 93 -36.93 25.08 -4.79
C MET A 93 -37.35 25.90 -6.02
N LYS A 94 -37.23 25.34 -7.23
CA LYS A 94 -37.64 25.99 -8.48
C LYS A 94 -39.10 25.73 -8.86
N LYS A 95 -39.78 24.83 -8.15
CA LYS A 95 -41.21 24.52 -8.31
C LYS A 95 -42.03 25.33 -7.31
#